data_AF-A0A963NFQ5-F1
#
_entry.id   AF-A0A963NFQ5-F1
#
_cell.length_a   1.000
_cell.length_b   1.000
_cell.length_c   1.000
_cell.angle_alpha   90.00
_cell.angle_beta   90.00
_cell.angle_gamma   90.00
#
_symmetry.space_group_name_H-M   'P 1'
#
loop_
_entity.id
_entity.type
_entity.pdbx_description
1 polymer ?
#
loop_
_entity_poly.entity_id
_entity_poly.type
_entity_poly.pdbx_seq_one_letter_code
_entity_poly.pdbx_strand_id
1 'polypeptide(L)'
;KLSVREAEALVKRIGADFNLVPQKPKKEKSRDLKRVEEELSDLLMADVEVRVKKRVKRAGRVEDMGELAIQFGSLDALNGLIDRLRRH
;
A
#
# COMPACT_ATOMS: atom_id res chain seq x y z
N LYS A 1 -3.48 -18.58 30.12
CA LYS A 1 -2.11 -19.14 30.20
C LYS A 1 -1.86 -19.86 28.88
N LEU A 2 -1.08 -19.26 27.98
CA LEU A 2 -0.74 -19.86 26.68
C LEU A 2 0.27 -20.99 26.92
N SER A 3 0.12 -22.10 26.20
CA SER A 3 0.93 -23.30 26.40
C SER A 3 2.29 -23.12 25.74
N VAL A 4 3.36 -23.60 26.39
CA VAL A 4 4.76 -23.52 25.92
C VAL A 4 4.91 -24.03 24.47
N ARG A 5 4.06 -24.99 24.08
CA ARG A 5 4.01 -25.54 22.73
C ARG A 5 3.52 -24.55 21.66
N GLU A 6 2.62 -23.64 22.02
CA GLU A 6 2.10 -22.61 21.12
C GLU A 6 3.15 -21.51 20.90
N ALA A 7 3.91 -21.19 21.94
CA ALA A 7 5.03 -20.24 21.83
C ALA A 7 6.16 -20.79 20.95
N GLU A 8 6.53 -22.07 21.09
CA GLU A 8 7.53 -22.70 20.21
C GLU A 8 7.06 -22.80 18.75
N ALA A 9 5.77 -23.08 18.52
CA ALA A 9 5.19 -23.10 17.18
C ALA A 9 5.17 -21.71 16.53
N LEU A 10 4.90 -20.65 17.30
CA LEU A 10 4.90 -19.27 16.82
C LEU A 10 6.32 -18.82 16.44
N VAL A 11 7.32 -19.15 17.26
CA VAL A 11 8.75 -18.84 16.99
C VAL A 11 9.25 -19.56 15.74
N LYS A 12 8.86 -20.84 15.52
CA LYS A 12 9.19 -21.56 14.28
C LYS A 12 8.56 -20.93 13.03
N ARG A 13 7.34 -20.40 13.14
CA ARG A 13 6.68 -19.68 12.03
C ARG A 13 7.39 -18.36 11.72
N ILE A 14 7.75 -17.58 12.74
CA ILE A 14 8.47 -16.31 12.57
C ILE A 14 9.88 -16.54 11.98
N GLY A 15 10.57 -17.62 12.35
CA GLY A 15 11.89 -17.96 11.80
C GLY A 15 11.86 -18.39 10.31
N ALA A 16 10.72 -18.87 9.80
CA ALA A 16 10.59 -19.35 8.43
C ALA A 16 10.42 -18.21 7.39
N ASP A 17 10.01 -17.02 7.84
CA ASP A 17 9.91 -15.82 7.00
C ASP A 17 11.27 -15.13 6.77
N PHE A 18 12.34 -15.62 7.40
CA PHE A 18 13.72 -15.14 7.21
C PHE A 18 14.47 -15.88 6.08
N ASN A 19 13.75 -16.46 5.12
CA ASN A 19 14.35 -16.88 3.86
C ASN A 19 14.74 -15.64 3.06
N LEU A 20 16.01 -15.22 3.23
CA LEU A 20 16.72 -14.25 2.41
C LEU A 20 16.89 -14.79 0.99
N VAL A 21 15.78 -14.97 0.27
CA VAL A 21 15.83 -15.06 -1.19
C VAL A 21 16.28 -13.68 -1.67
N PRO A 22 17.33 -13.56 -2.49
CA PRO A 22 17.71 -12.26 -3.05
C PRO A 22 16.50 -11.72 -3.81
N GLN A 23 15.79 -10.76 -3.20
CA GLN A 23 14.71 -10.08 -3.88
C GLN A 23 15.38 -9.32 -5.01
N LYS A 24 15.14 -9.77 -6.26
CA LYS A 24 15.36 -8.94 -7.44
C LYS A 24 14.88 -7.54 -7.07
N PRO A 25 15.69 -6.48 -7.27
CA PRO A 25 15.31 -5.14 -6.89
C PRO A 25 13.92 -4.89 -7.48
N LYS A 26 12.91 -4.87 -6.60
CA LYS A 26 11.55 -4.52 -7.00
C LYS A 26 11.72 -3.16 -7.61
N LYS A 27 11.45 -3.06 -8.92
CA LYS A 27 11.49 -1.82 -9.70
C LYS A 27 11.01 -0.72 -8.76
N GLU A 28 11.95 0.12 -8.29
CA GLU A 28 11.61 1.13 -7.29
C GLU A 28 10.38 1.85 -7.79
N LYS A 29 9.37 2.04 -6.92
CA LYS A 29 8.17 2.81 -7.25
C LYS A 29 8.63 4.04 -8.04
N SER A 30 8.10 4.23 -9.25
CA SER A 30 8.50 5.36 -10.10
C SER A 30 8.45 6.63 -9.25
N ARG A 31 9.46 7.51 -9.37
CA ARG A 31 9.47 8.78 -8.62
C ARG A 31 8.14 9.54 -8.80
N ASP A 32 7.50 9.36 -9.94
CA ASP A 32 6.19 9.91 -10.26
C ASP A 32 5.09 9.41 -9.32
N LEU A 33 5.07 8.11 -8.98
CA LEU A 33 4.09 7.55 -8.06
C LEU A 33 4.26 8.12 -6.65
N LYS A 34 5.51 8.29 -6.20
CA LYS A 34 5.79 8.89 -4.89
C LYS A 34 5.33 10.35 -4.82
N ARG A 35 5.55 11.13 -5.89
CA ARG A 35 5.03 12.51 -5.96
C ARG A 35 3.51 12.56 -5.90
N VAL A 36 2.83 11.64 -6.60
CA VAL A 36 1.37 11.54 -6.55
C VAL A 36 0.89 11.13 -5.14
N GLU A 37 1.58 10.20 -4.47
CA GLU A 37 1.28 9.83 -3.08
C GLU A 37 1.42 11.04 -2.14
N GLU A 38 2.51 11.81 -2.27
CA GLU A 38 2.77 13.02 -1.47
C GLU A 38 1.71 14.11 -1.69
N GLU A 39 1.41 14.45 -2.94
CA GLU A 39 0.39 15.47 -3.28
C GLU A 39 -1.00 15.08 -2.76
N LEU A 40 -1.38 13.80 -2.90
CA LEU A 40 -2.65 13.31 -2.39
C LEU A 40 -2.67 13.31 -0.85
N SER A 41 -1.54 13.01 -0.21
CA SER A 41 -1.44 13.04 1.25
C SER A 41 -1.60 14.45 1.81
N ASP A 42 -1.02 15.46 1.15
CA ASP A 42 -1.19 16.86 1.52
C ASP A 42 -2.63 17.34 1.33
N LEU A 43 -3.25 16.99 0.19
CA LEU A 43 -4.62 17.42 -0.15
C LEU A 43 -5.69 16.79 0.77
N LEU A 44 -5.49 15.51 1.09
CA LEU A 44 -6.41 14.72 1.90
C LEU A 44 -6.08 14.74 3.40
N MET A 45 -4.89 15.25 3.76
CA MET A 45 -4.34 15.23 5.12
C MET A 45 -4.36 13.81 5.72
N ALA A 46 -4.06 12.81 4.89
CA ALA A 46 -4.15 11.39 5.21
C ALA A 46 -3.00 10.63 4.56
N ASP A 47 -2.55 9.52 5.16
CA ASP A 47 -1.52 8.69 4.52
C ASP A 47 -2.11 7.99 3.29
N VAL A 48 -1.50 8.21 2.13
CA VAL A 48 -1.95 7.67 0.84
C VAL A 48 -0.90 6.73 0.24
N GLU A 49 -1.35 5.56 -0.21
CA GLU A 49 -0.53 4.59 -0.91
C GLU A 49 -1.13 4.27 -2.29
N VAL A 50 -0.32 4.42 -3.35
CA VAL A 50 -0.67 4.02 -4.72
C VAL A 50 -0.07 2.65 -5.01
N ARG A 51 -0.93 1.70 -5.38
CA ARG A 51 -0.53 0.34 -5.73
C ARG A 51 -0.88 0.02 -7.17
N VAL A 52 0.14 -0.05 -8.02
CA VAL A 52 -0.03 -0.50 -9.42
C VAL A 52 -0.15 -2.02 -9.44
N LYS A 53 -1.32 -2.53 -9.84
CA LYS A 53 -1.61 -3.98 -9.90
C LYS A 53 -1.27 -4.57 -11.26
N LYS A 54 -1.52 -3.82 -12.34
CA LYS A 54 -1.36 -4.31 -13.70
C LYS A 54 -0.87 -3.18 -14.60
N ARG A 55 0.14 -3.48 -15.41
CA ARG A 55 0.61 -2.61 -16.47
C ARG A 55 0.19 -3.21 -17.81
N VAL A 56 -0.67 -2.52 -18.55
CA VAL A 56 -1.18 -2.97 -19.85
C VAL A 56 -0.65 -2.10 -20.97
N LYS A 57 -0.29 -2.70 -22.10
CA LYS A 57 0.02 -1.95 -23.33
C LYS A 57 -1.23 -1.89 -24.19
N ARG A 58 -1.78 -0.70 -24.40
CA ARG A 58 -2.94 -0.44 -25.26
C ARG A 58 -2.57 0.64 -26.27
N ALA A 59 -2.79 0.38 -27.56
CA ALA A 59 -2.52 1.33 -28.64
C ALA A 59 -1.11 1.97 -28.60
N GLY A 60 -0.07 1.17 -28.32
CA GLY A 60 1.32 1.64 -28.24
C GLY A 60 1.66 2.43 -26.97
N ARG A 61 0.69 2.72 -26.09
CA ARG A 61 0.89 3.35 -24.79
C ARG A 61 0.87 2.33 -23.66
N VAL A 62 1.67 2.59 -22.64
CA VAL A 62 1.69 1.82 -21.39
C VAL A 62 0.73 2.50 -20.43
N GLU A 63 -0.31 1.78 -20.00
CA GLU A 63 -1.27 2.24 -18.99
C GLU A 63 -1.03 1.47 -17.70
N ASP A 64 -0.93 2.21 -16.60
CA ASP A 64 -0.83 1.66 -15.25
C ASP A 64 -2.22 1.62 -14.62
N MET A 65 -2.68 0.41 -14.28
CA MET A 65 -3.94 0.17 -13.59
C MET A 65 -3.65 -0.30 -12.17
N GLY A 66 -4.30 0.32 -11.20
CA GLY A 66 -4.01 0.11 -9.80
C GLY A 66 -5.14 0.52 -8.87
N GLU A 67 -4.82 0.55 -7.59
CA GLU A 67 -5.70 1.03 -6.52
C GLU A 67 -5.00 2.13 -5.72
N LEU A 68 -5.83 2.98 -5.11
CA LEU A 68 -5.42 3.97 -4.14
C LEU A 68 -5.91 3.51 -2.76
N ALA A 69 -4.99 3.36 -1.81
CA ALA A 69 -5.32 3.10 -0.41
C ALA A 69 -5.12 4.39 0.38
N ILE A 70 -6.14 4.81 1.13
CA ILE A 70 -6.08 5.98 2.00
C ILE A 70 -6.31 5.51 3.43
N GLN A 71 -5.36 5.76 4.31
CA GLN A 71 -5.49 5.44 5.72
C GLN A 71 -6.29 6.53 6.44
N PHE A 72 -7.18 6.11 7.33
CA PHE A 72 -7.97 7.02 8.17
C PHE A 72 -7.93 6.55 9.63
N GLY A 73 -7.90 7.51 10.56
CA GLY A 73 -7.89 7.23 11.99
C GLY A 73 -9.28 7.04 12.61
N SER A 74 -10.35 7.43 11.90
CA SER A 74 -11.74 7.32 12.37
C SER A 74 -12.74 7.32 11.21
N LEU A 75 -13.97 6.87 11.47
CA LEU A 75 -15.07 6.93 10.49
C LEU A 75 -15.45 8.36 10.11
N ASP A 76 -15.31 9.31 11.05
CA ASP A 76 -15.55 10.73 10.76
C ASP A 76 -14.52 11.28 9.77
N ALA A 77 -13.24 10.90 9.93
CA ALA A 77 -12.19 11.25 8.98
C ALA A 77 -12.46 10.66 7.59
N LEU A 78 -12.93 9.40 7.53
CA LEU A 78 -13.33 8.77 6.27
C LEU A 78 -14.48 9.54 5.59
N ASN A 79 -15.51 9.93 6.33
CA ASN A 79 -16.62 10.72 5.78
C ASN A 79 -16.12 12.09 5.27
N GLY A 80 -15.26 12.75 6.04
CA GLY A 80 -14.64 14.01 5.61
C GLY A 80 -13.81 13.88 4.33
N LEU A 81 -13.11 12.75 4.14
CA LEU A 81 -12.40 12.43 2.90
C LEU A 81 -13.37 12.25 1.71
N ILE A 82 -14.45 11.49 1.92
CA ILE A 82 -15.49 11.28 0.89
C ILE A 82 -16.09 12.62 0.44
N ASP A 83 -16.37 13.52 1.37
CA ASP A 83 -16.93 14.85 1.06
C ASP A 83 -15.94 15.76 0.32
N ARG A 84 -14.62 15.58 0.51
CA ARG A 84 -13.60 16.28 -0.28
C ARG A 84 -13.55 15.75 -1.71
N LEU A 85 -13.59 14.43 -1.88
CA LEU A 85 -13.57 13.79 -3.20
C LEU A 85 -14.81 14.10 -4.04
N ARG A 86 -15.98 14.30 -3.41
CA ARG A 86 -17.23 14.65 -4.10
C ARG A 86 -17.34 16.11 -4.56
N ARG A 87 -16.50 17.00 -4.02
CA ARG A 87 -16.55 18.45 -4.34
C ARG A 87 -15.80 18.83 -5.62
N HIS A 88 -15.19 17.86 -6.29
CA HIS A 88 -14.51 17.99 -7.57
C HIS A 88 -15.18 17.10 -8.62
#